data_AF-A0A0J7L637-F1
#
_entry.id   AF-A0A0J7L637-F1
#
_cell.length_a   1.000
_cell.length_b   1.000
_cell.length_c   1.000
_cell.angle_alpha   90.00
_cell.angle_beta   90.00
_cell.angle_gamma   90.00
#
_symmetry.space_group_name_H-M   'P 1'
#
loop_
_entity.id
_entity.type
_entity.pdbx_description
1 polymer ?
#
loop_
_entity_poly.entity_id
_entity_poly.type
_entity_poly.pdbx_seq_one_letter_code
_entity_poly.pdbx_strand_id
1 'polypeptide(L)'
;MGGKDHIVGVDLCLRNQGSVVFVMPYMRHDKFSEYVKDMTVEETKDYMRALLSAVRRVHQFNIIHRDVKPSNFLYDRTNRKYLLVDFGLAQQCTEYNAENSKTMKEINEGTTEIQSMKQKRSDE
;
A
#
# COMPACT_ATOMS: atom_id res chain seq x y z
N MET A 1 -1.31 14.19 -2.70
CA MET A 1 -0.49 13.19 -1.97
C MET A 1 0.98 13.27 -2.37
N GLY A 2 1.30 13.19 -3.66
CA GLY A 2 2.67 13.32 -4.17
C GLY A 2 3.30 14.70 -3.99
N GLY A 3 4.62 14.77 -4.16
CA GLY A 3 5.45 15.97 -4.00
C GLY A 3 5.83 16.32 -2.56
N LYS A 4 5.45 15.49 -1.58
CA LYS A 4 5.70 15.71 -0.15
C LYS A 4 6.06 14.40 0.54
N ASP A 5 6.83 14.48 1.64
CA ASP A 5 7.19 13.35 2.51
C ASP A 5 7.74 12.15 1.74
N HIS A 6 8.66 12.41 0.82
CA HIS A 6 9.30 11.41 -0.05
C HIS A 6 8.35 10.67 -0.99
N ILE A 7 7.22 11.26 -1.39
CA ILE A 7 6.33 10.69 -2.43
C ILE A 7 6.51 11.43 -3.74
N VAL A 8 6.68 10.70 -4.85
CA VAL A 8 6.73 11.28 -6.21
C VAL A 8 5.44 12.06 -6.53
N GLY A 9 5.63 13.24 -7.13
CA GLY A 9 4.54 14.04 -7.69
C GLY A 9 4.30 13.70 -9.15
N VAL A 10 3.10 14.02 -9.65
CA VAL A 10 2.78 13.93 -11.08
C VAL A 10 2.48 15.34 -11.55
N ASP A 11 3.25 15.83 -12.52
CA ASP A 11 3.10 17.17 -13.07
C ASP A 11 2.06 17.19 -14.19
N LEU A 12 1.99 16.12 -14.98
CA LEU A 12 1.06 15.99 -16.10
C LEU A 12 0.64 14.53 -16.30
N CYS A 13 -0.62 14.32 -16.64
CA CYS A 13 -1.17 13.04 -17.09
C CYS A 13 -1.84 13.23 -18.45
N LEU A 14 -1.40 12.47 -19.46
CA LEU A 14 -1.95 12.51 -20.82
C LEU A 14 -2.56 11.15 -21.16
N ARG A 15 -3.67 11.17 -21.89
CA ARG A 15 -4.31 9.96 -22.42
C ARG A 15 -4.55 10.12 -23.91
N ASN A 16 -4.02 9.21 -24.71
CA ASN A 16 -4.21 9.19 -26.16
C ASN A 16 -4.28 7.75 -26.68
N GLN A 17 -5.31 7.45 -27.49
CA GLN A 17 -5.48 6.15 -28.19
C GLN A 17 -5.24 4.90 -27.31
N GLY A 18 -5.71 4.93 -26.06
CA GLY A 18 -5.57 3.80 -25.11
C GLY A 18 -4.25 3.79 -24.32
N SER A 19 -3.29 4.64 -24.66
CA SER A 19 -2.07 4.85 -23.86
C SER A 19 -2.28 5.96 -22.82
N VAL A 20 -1.67 5.77 -21.65
CA VAL A 20 -1.60 6.77 -20.58
C VAL A 20 -0.13 7.09 -20.33
N VAL A 21 0.20 8.38 -20.27
CA VAL A 21 1.55 8.88 -20.02
C VAL A 21 1.54 9.76 -18.79
N PHE A 22 2.46 9.48 -17.86
CA PHE A 22 2.70 10.29 -16.67
C PHE A 22 4.01 11.06 -16.83
N VAL A 23 3.96 12.38 -16.68
CA VAL A 23 5.14 13.23 -16.57
C VAL A 23 5.35 13.53 -15.09
N MET A 24 6.54 13.23 -14.61
CA MET A 24 6.92 13.36 -13.20
C MET A 24 8.30 14.02 -13.12
N PRO A 25 8.60 14.76 -12.04
CA PRO A 25 9.93 15.31 -11.82
C PRO A 25 10.98 14.21 -11.82
N TYR A 26 12.06 14.41 -12.57
CA TYR A 26 13.20 13.51 -12.54
C TYR A 26 13.99 13.69 -11.23
N MET A 27 14.27 12.57 -10.55
CA MET A 27 15.22 12.52 -9.44
C MET A 27 16.42 11.68 -9.86
N ARG A 28 17.61 12.30 -9.88
CA ARG A 28 18.88 11.56 -9.94
C ARG A 28 18.93 10.59 -8.77
N HIS A 29 19.33 9.35 -9.01
CA HIS A 29 19.46 8.34 -7.97
C HIS A 29 20.56 7.34 -8.34
N ASP A 30 21.09 6.69 -7.32
CA ASP A 30 22.08 5.63 -7.45
C ASP A 30 21.36 4.26 -7.47
N LYS A 31 21.94 3.24 -8.11
CA LYS A 31 21.32 1.91 -8.09
C LYS A 31 21.53 1.28 -6.72
N PHE A 32 20.50 0.66 -6.17
CA PHE A 32 20.57 0.02 -4.85
C PHE A 32 21.76 -0.94 -4.70
N SER A 33 22.06 -1.73 -5.74
CA SER A 33 23.18 -2.67 -5.76
C SER A 33 24.57 -2.03 -5.61
N GLU A 34 24.71 -0.74 -5.95
CA GLU A 34 25.98 -0.02 -5.94
C GLU A 34 26.33 0.51 -4.55
N TYR A 35 25.34 0.82 -3.70
CA TYR A 35 25.60 1.40 -2.38
C TYR A 35 25.24 0.48 -1.21
N VAL A 36 24.36 -0.52 -1.38
CA VAL A 36 23.86 -1.34 -0.25
C VAL A 36 24.95 -1.98 0.60
N LYS A 37 26.07 -2.40 -0.02
CA LYS A 37 27.19 -3.04 0.69
C LYS A 37 28.02 -2.05 1.52
N ASP A 38 28.01 -0.78 1.12
CA ASP A 38 28.84 0.28 1.69
C ASP A 38 27.99 1.26 2.52
N MET A 39 26.73 0.92 2.81
CA MET A 39 25.87 1.71 3.66
C MET A 39 26.34 1.60 5.11
N THR A 40 26.54 2.75 5.74
CA THR A 40 26.76 2.79 7.19
C THR A 40 25.46 2.47 7.93
N VAL A 41 25.57 2.11 9.21
CA VAL A 41 24.40 1.94 10.08
C VAL A 41 23.55 3.22 10.13
N GLU A 42 24.20 4.39 10.16
CA GLU A 42 23.49 5.67 10.20
C GLU A 42 22.75 5.95 8.90
N GLU A 43 23.40 5.74 7.75
CA GLU A 43 22.78 5.87 6.45
C GLU A 43 21.59 4.91 6.27
N THR A 44 21.71 3.69 6.79
CA THR A 44 20.62 2.71 6.80
C THR A 44 19.43 3.20 7.62
N LYS A 45 19.67 3.78 8.81
CA LYS A 45 18.60 4.38 9.62
C LYS A 45 17.92 5.52 8.89
N ASP A 46 18.66 6.39 8.21
CA ASP A 46 18.10 7.52 7.48
C ASP A 46 17.25 7.07 6.29
N TYR A 47 17.76 6.10 5.52
CA TYR A 47 17.02 5.46 4.43
C TYR A 47 15.69 4.85 4.93
N MET A 48 15.75 4.04 6.00
CA MET A 48 14.56 3.40 6.56
C MET A 48 13.58 4.42 7.14
N ARG A 49 14.07 5.48 7.79
CA ARG A 49 13.21 6.56 8.30
C ARG A 49 12.48 7.28 7.17
N ALA A 50 13.16 7.60 6.08
CA ALA A 50 12.55 8.22 4.91
C ALA A 50 11.50 7.31 4.26
N LEU A 51 11.82 6.01 4.10
CA LEU A 51 10.90 5.02 3.55
C LEU A 51 9.64 4.88 4.41
N LEU A 52 9.79 4.74 5.73
CA LEU A 52 8.65 4.62 6.63
C LEU A 52 7.82 5.91 6.68
N SER A 53 8.46 7.08 6.54
CA SER A 53 7.74 8.35 6.42
C SER A 53 6.89 8.41 5.14
N ALA A 54 7.44 7.97 4.01
CA ALA A 54 6.70 7.82 2.75
C ALA A 54 5.50 6.88 2.90
N VAL A 55 5.73 5.66 3.41
CA VAL A 55 4.66 4.67 3.59
C VAL A 55 3.58 5.19 4.53
N ARG A 56 3.95 5.83 5.64
CA ARG A 56 3.00 6.50 6.53
C ARG A 56 2.17 7.55 5.79
N ARG A 57 2.80 8.36 4.92
CA ARG A 57 2.10 9.36 4.11
C ARG A 57 1.10 8.72 3.16
N VAL A 58 1.47 7.62 2.50
CA VAL A 58 0.56 6.82 1.65
C VAL A 58 -0.66 6.36 2.45
N HIS A 59 -0.43 5.80 3.63
CA HIS A 59 -1.48 5.24 4.47
C HIS A 59 -2.44 6.30 5.02
N GLN A 60 -2.00 7.55 5.21
CA GLN A 60 -2.89 8.66 5.58
C GLN A 60 -3.98 8.97 4.54
N PHE A 61 -3.81 8.51 3.30
CA PHE A 61 -4.81 8.62 2.24
C PHE A 61 -5.61 7.34 2.03
N ASN A 62 -5.56 6.38 2.97
CA ASN A 62 -6.17 5.07 2.84
C ASN A 62 -5.72 4.33 1.57
N ILE A 63 -4.44 4.49 1.19
CA ILE A 63 -3.83 3.78 0.07
C ILE A 63 -2.81 2.80 0.64
N ILE A 64 -2.71 1.61 0.05
CA ILE A 64 -1.60 0.67 0.24
C ILE A 64 -0.78 0.66 -1.04
N HIS A 65 0.53 0.88 -0.94
CA HIS A 65 1.43 0.89 -2.10
C HIS A 65 1.56 -0.49 -2.78
N ARG A 66 1.57 -1.57 -1.98
CA ARG A 66 1.72 -2.99 -2.37
C ARG A 66 3.01 -3.40 -3.08
N ASP A 67 3.80 -2.47 -3.62
CA ASP A 67 5.07 -2.78 -4.29
C ASP A 67 6.28 -2.03 -3.69
N VAL A 68 6.42 -2.08 -2.36
CA VAL A 68 7.54 -1.44 -1.67
C VAL A 68 8.77 -2.33 -1.76
N LYS A 69 9.79 -1.86 -2.49
CA LYS A 69 11.08 -2.53 -2.70
C LYS A 69 12.14 -1.49 -3.08
N PRO A 70 13.45 -1.81 -2.99
CA PRO A 70 14.50 -0.83 -3.27
C PRO A 70 14.45 -0.20 -4.68
N SER A 71 14.00 -0.93 -5.71
CA SER A 71 13.88 -0.34 -7.06
C SER A 71 12.80 0.75 -7.15
N ASN A 72 11.84 0.76 -6.21
CA ASN A 72 10.74 1.73 -6.16
C ASN A 72 10.97 2.80 -5.08
N PHE A 73 12.12 2.81 -4.42
CA PHE A 73 12.50 3.84 -3.45
C PHE A 73 13.84 4.44 -3.84
N LEU A 74 13.77 5.49 -4.66
CA LEU A 74 14.93 6.15 -5.22
C LEU A 74 15.73 6.84 -4.12
N TYR A 75 17.05 6.73 -4.21
CA TYR A 75 17.98 7.37 -3.29
C TYR A 75 19.08 8.12 -4.05
N ASP A 76 19.11 9.44 -3.88
CA ASP A 76 20.24 10.28 -4.26
C ASP A 76 21.20 10.35 -3.06
N ARG A 77 22.27 9.56 -3.09
CA ARG A 77 23.22 9.48 -1.98
C ARG A 77 23.99 10.79 -1.80
N THR A 78 24.26 11.49 -2.91
CA THR A 78 25.00 12.76 -2.92
C THR A 78 24.22 13.86 -2.20
N ASN A 79 22.93 13.99 -2.51
CA ASN A 79 22.08 15.04 -1.95
C ASN A 79 21.23 14.58 -0.76
N ARG A 80 21.37 13.32 -0.36
CA ARG A 80 20.58 12.65 0.70
C ARG A 80 19.06 12.82 0.48
N LYS A 81 18.61 12.64 -0.76
CA LYS A 81 17.19 12.72 -1.13
C LYS A 81 16.60 11.34 -1.37
N TYR A 82 15.38 11.15 -0.92
CA TYR A 82 14.66 9.88 -1.00
C TYR A 82 13.29 10.08 -1.62
N LEU A 83 12.85 9.12 -2.45
CA LEU A 83 11.57 9.20 -3.14
C LEU A 83 10.96 7.82 -3.42
N LEU A 84 9.78 7.57 -2.86
CA LEU A 84 8.91 6.46 -3.21
C LEU A 84 8.21 6.76 -4.55
N VAL A 85 8.35 5.82 -5.48
CA VAL A 85 7.82 5.85 -6.84
C VAL A 85 7.02 4.59 -7.14
N ASP A 86 6.35 4.59 -8.30
CA ASP A 86 5.61 3.45 -8.85
C ASP A 86 4.42 2.98 -8.02
N PHE A 87 3.31 3.67 -8.20
CA PHE A 87 2.01 3.32 -7.62
C PHE A 87 1.19 2.40 -8.52
N GLY A 88 1.79 1.73 -9.51
CA GLY A 88 1.06 0.91 -10.49
C GLY A 88 0.29 -0.26 -9.87
N LEU A 89 0.74 -0.75 -8.71
CA LEU A 89 0.06 -1.78 -7.93
C LEU A 89 -0.68 -1.22 -6.72
N ALA A 90 -0.77 0.09 -6.53
CA ALA A 90 -1.40 0.65 -5.35
C ALA A 90 -2.90 0.32 -5.27
N GLN A 91 -3.43 0.23 -4.07
CA GLN A 91 -4.84 -0.09 -3.80
C GLN A 91 -5.41 0.88 -2.78
N GLN A 92 -6.60 1.40 -3.05
CA GLN A 92 -7.36 2.13 -2.05
C GLN A 92 -8.02 1.12 -1.09
N CYS A 93 -7.78 1.30 0.20
CA CYS A 93 -8.54 0.65 1.25
C CYS A 93 -9.89 1.36 1.36
N THR A 94 -10.92 0.74 0.79
CA THR A 94 -12.28 1.04 1.21
C THR A 94 -12.47 0.45 2.60
N GLU A 95 -12.94 1.24 3.56
CA GLU A 95 -13.40 0.69 4.82
C GLU A 95 -14.41 -0.43 4.52
N TYR A 96 -14.19 -1.61 5.09
CA TYR A 96 -15.25 -2.59 5.14
C TYR A 96 -16.33 -1.98 6.02
N ASN A 97 -17.42 -1.49 5.43
CA ASN A 97 -18.55 -0.94 6.18
C ASN A 97 -18.92 -1.94 7.27
N ALA A 98 -18.70 -1.56 8.54
CA ALA A 98 -19.02 -2.38 9.71
C ALA A 98 -20.53 -2.69 9.80
N GLU A 99 -21.36 -2.09 8.94
CA GLU A 99 -22.77 -2.44 8.78
C GLU A 99 -22.96 -3.86 8.24
N ASN A 100 -22.09 -4.37 7.37
CA ASN A 100 -22.15 -5.76 6.91
C ASN A 100 -21.75 -6.78 8.00
N SER A 101 -21.05 -6.34 9.06
CA SER A 101 -20.76 -7.18 10.23
C SER A 101 -21.98 -7.39 11.13
N LYS A 102 -22.98 -6.48 11.12
CA LYS A 102 -24.21 -6.66 11.90
C LYS A 102 -25.12 -7.68 11.21
N THR A 103 -25.27 -7.59 9.89
CA THR A 103 -26.08 -8.52 9.10
C THR A 103 -25.56 -9.96 9.18
N MET A 104 -24.25 -10.18 9.25
CA MET A 104 -23.67 -11.52 9.42
C MET A 104 -23.76 -12.08 10.85
N LYS A 105 -23.88 -11.24 11.88
CA LYS A 105 -24.12 -11.71 13.26
C LYS A 105 -25.57 -12.19 13.44
N GLU A 106 -26.55 -11.47 12.90
CA GLU A 106 -27.97 -11.84 12.98
C GLU A 106 -28.27 -13.16 12.25
N ILE A 107 -27.60 -13.44 11.13
CA ILE A 107 -27.77 -14.70 10.38
C ILE A 107 -27.23 -15.92 11.16
N ASN A 108 -26.16 -15.75 11.94
CA ASN A 108 -25.57 -16.84 12.73
C ASN A 108 -26.34 -17.12 14.03
N GLU A 109 -26.97 -16.10 14.63
CA GLU A 109 -27.82 -16.28 15.81
C GLU A 109 -29.15 -16.96 15.45
N GLY A 110 -29.76 -16.61 14.31
CA GLY A 110 -31.03 -17.22 13.86
C GLY A 110 -30.92 -18.66 13.33
N THR A 111 -29.73 -19.12 12.92
CA THR A 111 -29.52 -20.49 12.41
C THR A 111 -29.25 -21.52 13.50
N THR A 112 -28.94 -21.08 14.73
CA THR A 112 -28.64 -21.99 15.85
C THR A 112 -29.90 -22.66 16.42
N GLU A 113 -31.09 -22.07 16.27
CA GLU A 113 -32.34 -22.65 16.80
C GLU A 113 -32.95 -23.76 15.91
N ILE A 114 -32.64 -23.80 14.61
CA ILE A 114 -33.29 -24.74 13.67
C ILE A 114 -32.67 -26.15 13.75
N GLN A 115 -31.42 -26.30 14.23
CA GLN A 115 -30.73 -27.60 14.25
C GLN A 115 -31.09 -28.52 15.43
N SER A 116 -31.87 -28.06 16.42
CA SER A 116 -32.19 -28.87 17.62
C SER A 116 -33.55 -29.60 17.59
N MET A 117 -34.29 -29.60 16.47
CA MET A 117 -35.59 -30.31 16.35
C MET A 117 -35.62 -31.35 15.23
N LYS A 118 -34.73 -32.35 15.23
CA LYS A 118 -34.97 -33.63 14.52
C LYS A 118 -34.34 -34.81 15.24
N GLN A 119 -34.99 -35.31 16.28
CA GLN A 119 -34.78 -36.69 16.73
C GLN A 119 -36.08 -37.26 17.32
N LYS A 120 -36.81 -37.99 16.47
CA LYS A 120 -37.72 -39.11 16.79
C LYS A 120 -38.30 -39.62 15.47
N ARG A 121 -37.61 -40.57 14.85
CA ARG A 121 -38.26 -41.58 13.99
C ARG A 121 -38.11 -42.89 14.73
N SER A 122 -39.25 -43.39 15.17
CA SER A 122 -39.50 -44.69 15.76
C SER A 122 -39.40 -45.76 14.68
N ASP A 123 -38.67 -46.82 14.99
CA ASP A 123 -38.71 -48.10 14.28
C ASP A 123 -40.01 -48.82 14.63
N GLU A 124 -40.81 -49.15 13.61
CA GLU A 124 -41.67 -50.33 13.50
C GLU A 124 -41.59 -50.85 12.06
#